data_AF-A0A290ZKF5-F1
#
_entry.id   AF-A0A290ZKF5-F1
#
_cell.length_a   1.000
_cell.length_b   1.000
_cell.length_c   1.000
_cell.angle_alpha   90.00
_cell.angle_beta   90.00
_cell.angle_gamma   90.00
#
_symmetry.space_group_name_H-M   'P 1'
#
loop_
_entity.id
_entity.type
_entity.pdbx_description
1 polymer ?
#
loop_
_entity_poly.entity_id
_entity_poly.type
_entity_poly.pdbx_seq_one_letter_code
_entity_poly.pdbx_strand_id
1 'polypeptide(L)'
;MTYLLLPRLRIRAANAMAGNYAINAAPVMAINLFVHNLGLKTACRPRRVAILHHDAQLLGEYGSDGFYDFHPQQRRGATFIDAVDYSSKNPHALSLQPTASCHLTLSLLVEIDGRINRERIARFLRTARIAGGCIDGFGEPDSADELDAIRLPKGFWIVERSDLMALDDNPVEALVQVIGRAPRRHVRPPEDPDASPLPLPESWLAATVLGYAMTTPFAMRDGVRQTDHGPSAGNPLHAFCEPLLGLVQYVSTGDYGRRPIPFWEHTWLQDDVFVVRQSNPCKGVAP
;
A
#
# COMPACT_ATOMS: atom_id res chain seq x y z
N MET A 1 -11.03 22.16 5.58
CA MET A 1 -10.27 20.94 5.26
C MET A 1 -8.88 21.13 5.80
N THR A 2 -8.26 20.08 6.31
CA THR A 2 -6.93 20.18 6.93
C THR A 2 -6.07 19.02 6.45
N TYR A 3 -4.81 19.30 6.13
CA TYR A 3 -3.82 18.30 5.77
C TYR A 3 -3.06 17.85 7.02
N LEU A 4 -2.83 16.55 7.14
CA LEU A 4 -2.04 15.93 8.21
C LEU A 4 -0.87 15.19 7.58
N LEU A 5 0.35 15.59 7.95
CA LEU A 5 1.56 14.86 7.65
C LEU A 5 1.89 13.92 8.81
N LEU A 6 2.03 12.64 8.50
CA LEU A 6 2.61 11.62 9.37
C LEU A 6 4.02 11.30 8.85
N PRO A 7 5.07 11.98 9.36
CA PRO A 7 6.40 11.86 8.79
C PRO A 7 7.14 10.62 9.32
N ARG A 8 7.93 10.00 8.43
CA ARG A 8 8.90 8.93 8.72
C ARG A 8 8.37 7.83 9.65
N LEU A 9 7.17 7.32 9.38
CA LEU A 9 6.67 6.08 9.97
C LEU A 9 7.66 4.96 9.64
N ARG A 10 8.33 4.44 10.67
CA ARG A 10 9.19 3.26 10.58
C ARG A 10 8.34 2.04 10.91
N ILE A 11 8.15 1.19 9.91
CA ILE A 11 7.34 -0.02 10.02
C ILE A 11 8.27 -1.21 9.98
N ARG A 12 8.28 -1.96 11.08
CA ARG A 12 9.03 -3.20 11.18
C ARG A 12 8.17 -4.35 10.75
N ALA A 13 8.76 -5.23 9.95
CA ALA A 13 8.21 -6.54 9.65
C ALA A 13 6.83 -6.49 8.96
N ALA A 14 6.61 -5.50 8.11
CA ALA A 14 5.43 -5.37 7.25
C ALA A 14 5.35 -6.55 6.27
N ASN A 15 4.13 -6.97 5.93
CA ASN A 15 3.90 -7.98 4.90
C ASN A 15 4.29 -7.42 3.53
N ALA A 16 5.20 -8.11 2.84
CA ALA A 16 5.64 -7.77 1.50
C ALA A 16 4.90 -8.61 0.43
N MET A 17 4.11 -9.60 0.81
CA MET A 17 3.31 -10.40 -0.12
C MET A 17 2.04 -9.64 -0.51
N ALA A 18 2.00 -9.17 -1.75
CA ALA A 18 0.82 -8.60 -2.38
C ALA A 18 -0.01 -9.71 -3.04
N GLY A 19 -0.71 -10.47 -2.18
CA GLY A 19 -1.42 -11.68 -2.59
C GLY A 19 -0.45 -12.83 -2.92
N ASN A 20 -0.92 -13.79 -3.72
CA ASN A 20 -0.13 -14.96 -4.13
C ASN A 20 0.74 -14.71 -5.37
N TYR A 21 0.76 -13.48 -5.88
CA TYR A 21 1.25 -13.17 -7.22
C TYR A 21 2.50 -12.28 -7.24
N ALA A 22 2.72 -11.47 -6.20
CA ALA A 22 3.81 -10.50 -6.18
C ALA A 22 4.38 -10.29 -4.78
N ILE A 23 5.70 -10.07 -4.71
CA ILE A 23 6.38 -9.55 -3.53
C ILE A 23 6.78 -8.11 -3.84
N ASN A 24 6.34 -7.15 -3.01
CA ASN A 24 6.68 -5.75 -3.18
C ASN A 24 6.73 -4.98 -1.85
N ALA A 25 7.22 -3.74 -1.91
CA ALA A 25 7.27 -2.81 -0.79
C ALA A 25 6.26 -1.64 -0.91
N ALA A 26 5.21 -1.80 -1.73
CA ALA A 26 4.16 -0.81 -1.98
C ALA A 26 2.81 -1.25 -1.38
N PRO A 27 2.60 -1.14 -0.05
CA PRO A 27 1.39 -1.62 0.62
C PRO A 27 0.21 -0.63 0.49
N VAL A 28 -0.16 -0.25 -0.74
CA VAL A 28 -1.15 0.82 -1.03
C VAL A 28 -2.51 0.56 -0.40
N MET A 29 -3.07 -0.64 -0.59
CA MET A 29 -4.34 -1.05 0.03
C MET A 29 -4.25 -0.98 1.57
N ALA A 30 -3.20 -1.54 2.15
CA ALA A 30 -3.04 -1.55 3.61
C ALA A 30 -2.88 -0.14 4.19
N ILE A 31 -2.25 0.80 3.47
CA ILE A 31 -2.14 2.20 3.89
C ILE A 31 -3.49 2.90 3.85
N ASN A 32 -4.31 2.68 2.81
CA ASN A 32 -5.68 3.22 2.75
C ASN A 32 -6.52 2.73 3.94
N LEU A 33 -6.48 1.43 4.23
CA LEU A 33 -7.19 0.86 5.38
C LEU A 33 -6.62 1.31 6.73
N PHE A 34 -5.30 1.52 6.82
CA PHE A 34 -4.67 2.12 7.99
C PHE A 34 -5.19 3.54 8.24
N VAL A 35 -5.32 4.37 7.20
CA VAL A 35 -5.85 5.73 7.30
C VAL A 35 -7.34 5.70 7.68
N HIS A 36 -8.11 4.76 7.15
CA HIS A 36 -9.49 4.55 7.62
C HIS A 36 -9.53 4.23 9.14
N ASN A 37 -8.68 3.30 9.60
CA ASN A 37 -8.57 2.95 11.02
C ASN A 37 -8.08 4.12 11.89
N LEU A 38 -7.17 4.96 11.38
CA LEU A 38 -6.77 6.21 12.03
C LEU A 38 -7.99 7.09 12.30
N GLY A 39 -8.88 7.23 11.32
CA GLY A 39 -10.15 7.95 11.47
C GLY A 39 -11.01 7.37 12.59
N LEU A 40 -11.24 6.06 12.56
CA LEU A 40 -12.04 5.36 13.58
C LEU A 40 -11.49 5.52 15.00
N LYS A 41 -10.16 5.43 15.18
CA LYS A 41 -9.53 5.46 16.52
C LYS A 41 -9.27 6.87 17.06
N THR A 42 -9.20 7.88 16.18
CA THR A 42 -8.88 9.25 16.59
C THR A 42 -10.04 10.23 16.43
N ALA A 43 -11.13 9.79 15.80
CA ALA A 43 -12.30 10.58 15.43
C ALA A 43 -12.04 11.70 14.39
N CYS A 44 -10.87 11.68 13.71
CA CYS A 44 -10.70 12.45 12.49
C CYS A 44 -11.48 11.80 11.33
N ARG A 45 -11.74 12.54 10.25
CA ARG A 45 -12.40 11.99 9.06
C ARG A 45 -11.47 12.07 7.85
N PRO A 46 -10.55 11.11 7.69
CA PRO A 46 -9.68 11.06 6.53
C PRO A 46 -10.49 10.84 5.25
N ARG A 47 -10.15 11.58 4.19
CA ARG A 47 -10.73 11.41 2.86
C ARG A 47 -9.84 10.59 1.94
N ARG A 48 -8.57 10.97 1.87
CA ARG A 48 -7.59 10.42 0.94
C ARG A 48 -6.17 10.54 1.48
N VAL A 49 -5.27 9.72 0.96
CA VAL A 49 -3.88 9.63 1.43
C VAL A 49 -2.90 9.59 0.28
N ALA A 50 -1.87 10.43 0.33
CA ALA A 50 -0.70 10.32 -0.53
C ALA A 50 0.43 9.62 0.21
N ILE A 51 1.15 8.75 -0.51
CA ILE A 51 2.17 7.86 0.06
C ILE A 51 3.52 8.31 -0.44
N LEU A 52 4.37 8.74 0.48
CA LEU A 52 5.76 9.05 0.20
C LEU A 52 6.67 7.98 0.81
N HIS A 53 7.32 7.22 -0.06
CA HIS A 53 8.19 6.13 0.30
C HIS A 53 9.65 6.62 0.46
N HIS A 54 10.30 6.30 1.57
CA HIS A 54 11.69 6.71 1.84
C HIS A 54 12.67 5.57 1.69
N ASP A 55 12.30 4.40 2.21
CA ASP A 55 13.21 3.26 2.31
C ASP A 55 12.42 1.95 2.45
N ALA A 56 12.96 0.88 1.87
CA ALA A 56 12.46 -0.47 2.03
C ALA A 56 13.62 -1.46 2.12
N GLN A 57 13.52 -2.38 3.06
CA GLN A 57 14.44 -3.49 3.23
C GLN A 57 13.65 -4.80 3.25
N LEU A 58 13.70 -5.56 2.16
CA LEU A 58 13.17 -6.92 2.12
C LEU A 58 13.93 -7.80 3.12
N LEU A 59 13.20 -8.61 3.88
CA LEU A 59 13.77 -9.53 4.86
C LEU A 59 13.95 -10.89 4.21
N GLY A 60 15.17 -11.17 3.80
CA GLY A 60 15.57 -12.39 3.14
C GLY A 60 17.03 -12.31 2.75
N GLU A 61 17.49 -13.37 2.11
CA GLU A 61 18.86 -13.49 1.62
C GLU A 61 18.81 -13.78 0.13
N TYR A 62 19.79 -13.27 -0.61
CA TYR A 62 19.97 -13.69 -2.00
C TYR A 62 20.89 -14.90 -2.01
N GLY A 63 20.50 -15.93 -2.77
CA GLY A 63 21.30 -17.15 -2.92
C GLY A 63 22.66 -16.87 -3.58
N SER A 64 23.55 -17.87 -3.52
CA SER A 64 24.88 -17.82 -4.18
C SER A 64 24.80 -17.66 -5.70
N ASP A 65 23.65 -18.00 -6.29
CA ASP A 65 23.45 -18.08 -7.74
C ASP A 65 22.99 -16.73 -8.34
N GLY A 66 22.91 -15.67 -7.52
CA GLY A 66 22.80 -14.29 -7.97
C GLY A 66 21.63 -13.50 -7.37
N PHE A 67 21.52 -12.24 -7.79
CA PHE A 67 20.53 -11.25 -7.30
C PHE A 67 19.05 -11.63 -7.59
N TYR A 68 18.78 -12.62 -8.42
CA TYR A 68 17.42 -13.00 -8.80
C TYR A 68 16.81 -14.13 -7.95
N ASP A 69 17.61 -14.75 -7.07
CA ASP A 69 17.17 -15.84 -6.21
C ASP A 69 17.00 -15.36 -4.77
N PHE A 70 15.88 -14.66 -4.52
CA PHE A 70 15.55 -14.13 -3.20
C PHE A 70 14.86 -15.18 -2.35
N HIS A 71 15.46 -15.49 -1.20
CA HIS A 71 14.93 -16.41 -0.18
C HIS A 71 14.36 -15.60 0.99
N PRO A 72 13.03 -15.49 1.12
CA PRO A 72 12.43 -14.75 2.23
C PRO A 72 12.76 -15.39 3.58
N GLN A 73 13.02 -14.55 4.59
CA GLN A 73 13.15 -15.00 5.96
C GLN A 73 11.87 -15.72 6.40
N GLN A 74 12.01 -16.99 6.76
CA GLN A 74 10.91 -17.80 7.28
C GLN A 74 10.53 -17.31 8.67
N ARG A 75 9.22 -17.23 8.94
CA ARG A 75 8.70 -16.96 10.27
C ARG A 75 7.96 -18.17 10.80
N ARG A 76 7.97 -18.31 12.13
CA ARG A 76 7.09 -19.26 12.79
C ARG A 76 5.64 -18.93 12.41
N GLY A 77 4.91 -19.95 11.96
CA GLY A 77 3.50 -19.85 11.59
C GLY A 77 2.58 -19.66 12.80
N ALA A 78 1.40 -20.28 12.77
CA ALA A 78 0.38 -20.11 13.80
C ALA A 78 0.88 -20.48 15.22
N THR A 79 0.45 -19.70 16.22
CA THR A 79 0.70 -19.99 17.64
C THR A 79 -0.42 -20.82 18.28
N PHE A 80 -1.60 -20.88 17.64
CA PHE A 80 -2.69 -21.78 18.01
C PHE A 80 -2.62 -23.01 17.11
N ILE A 81 -2.34 -24.15 17.72
CA ILE A 81 -2.14 -25.44 17.07
C ILE A 81 -2.79 -26.50 17.96
N ASP A 82 -3.47 -27.46 17.36
CA ASP A 82 -3.86 -28.70 18.03
C ASP A 82 -2.72 -29.73 17.91
N ALA A 83 -2.86 -30.89 18.55
CA ALA A 83 -1.84 -31.92 18.53
C ALA A 83 -1.64 -32.59 17.15
N VAL A 84 -2.52 -32.34 16.18
CA VAL A 84 -2.50 -32.97 14.84
C VAL A 84 -1.96 -32.07 13.74
N ASP A 85 -1.67 -30.80 14.05
CA ASP A 85 -1.09 -29.82 13.11
C ASP A 85 0.44 -29.95 12.92
N TYR A 86 1.05 -30.97 13.55
CA TYR A 86 2.46 -31.32 13.39
C TYR A 86 2.68 -32.25 12.19
N SER A 87 3.85 -32.12 11.56
CA SER A 87 4.27 -33.03 10.49
C SER A 87 4.18 -34.49 10.94
N SER A 88 3.56 -35.33 10.10
CA SER A 88 3.45 -36.78 10.32
C SER A 88 4.81 -37.49 10.51
N LYS A 89 5.90 -36.86 10.05
CA LYS A 89 7.28 -37.37 10.19
C LYS A 89 8.08 -36.71 11.31
N ASN A 90 7.62 -35.57 11.84
CA ASN A 90 8.29 -34.87 12.94
C ASN A 90 7.25 -34.14 13.81
N PRO A 91 6.97 -34.64 15.04
CA PRO A 91 5.99 -34.06 15.97
C PRO A 91 6.42 -32.70 16.55
N HIS A 92 7.54 -32.15 16.09
CA HIS A 92 8.05 -30.83 16.44
C HIS A 92 8.13 -29.88 15.24
N ALA A 93 7.84 -30.35 14.03
CA ALA A 93 7.85 -29.53 12.82
C ALA A 93 6.43 -29.11 12.44
N LEU A 94 6.18 -27.80 12.47
CA LEU A 94 4.94 -27.20 11.96
C LEU A 94 5.05 -27.01 10.44
N SER A 95 3.89 -27.00 9.78
CA SER A 95 3.82 -26.60 8.37
C SER A 95 4.35 -25.19 8.20
N LEU A 96 5.37 -25.03 7.35
CA LEU A 96 5.88 -23.72 6.96
C LEU A 96 4.86 -23.04 6.06
N GLN A 97 4.60 -21.77 6.32
CA GLN A 97 3.76 -20.93 5.47
C GLN A 97 4.67 -20.02 4.65
N PRO A 98 4.42 -19.87 3.34
CA PRO A 98 5.18 -18.91 2.55
C PRO A 98 4.92 -17.51 3.10
N THR A 99 5.98 -16.83 3.52
CA THR A 99 5.90 -15.44 4.01
C THR A 99 7.01 -14.62 3.39
N ALA A 100 6.69 -13.40 2.96
CA ALA A 100 7.68 -12.37 2.66
C ALA A 100 7.39 -11.14 3.51
N SER A 101 8.44 -10.54 4.06
CA SER A 101 8.32 -9.36 4.92
C SER A 101 9.36 -8.32 4.57
N CYS A 102 9.10 -7.08 4.96
CA CYS A 102 10.03 -5.98 4.80
C CYS A 102 10.03 -5.04 6.01
N HIS A 103 11.08 -4.24 6.12
CA HIS A 103 11.06 -3.00 6.88
C HIS A 103 10.78 -1.85 5.92
N LEU A 104 9.97 -0.90 6.35
CA LEU A 104 9.59 0.26 5.53
C LEU A 104 9.82 1.54 6.31
N THR A 105 10.19 2.60 5.61
CA THR A 105 10.07 3.98 6.10
C THR A 105 9.18 4.76 5.16
N LEU A 106 8.03 5.21 5.66
CA LEU A 106 7.00 5.91 4.88
C LEU A 106 6.68 7.27 5.49
N SER A 107 6.23 8.23 4.70
CA SER A 107 5.47 9.38 5.20
C SER A 107 4.12 9.40 4.51
N LEU A 108 3.09 9.71 5.29
CA LEU A 108 1.72 9.77 4.78
C LEU A 108 1.22 11.20 4.87
N LEU A 109 0.76 11.74 3.75
CA LEU A 109 0.04 13.00 3.71
C LEU A 109 -1.44 12.66 3.59
N VAL A 110 -2.22 13.01 4.60
CA VAL A 110 -3.64 12.66 4.71
C VAL A 110 -4.46 13.93 4.61
N GLU A 111 -5.44 13.94 3.73
CA GLU A 111 -6.46 14.99 3.72
C GLU A 111 -7.59 14.62 4.69
N ILE A 112 -7.90 15.52 5.61
CA ILE A 112 -8.84 15.31 6.70
C ILE A 112 -9.98 16.33 6.62
N ASP A 113 -11.20 15.83 6.81
CA ASP A 113 -12.36 16.63 7.13
C ASP A 113 -12.54 16.73 8.66
N GLY A 114 -12.68 17.97 9.16
CA GLY A 114 -12.82 18.24 10.59
C GLY A 114 -11.51 18.38 11.37
N ARG A 115 -11.60 18.22 12.70
CA ARG A 115 -10.52 18.57 13.64
C ARG A 115 -9.50 17.45 13.82
N ILE A 116 -8.26 17.84 14.01
CA ILE A 116 -7.12 16.96 14.29
C ILE A 116 -6.79 17.03 15.78
N ASN A 117 -6.67 15.86 16.42
CA ASN A 117 -6.14 15.76 17.79
C ASN A 117 -4.76 15.08 17.75
N ARG A 118 -3.71 15.87 17.82
CA ARG A 118 -2.31 15.41 17.69
C ARG A 118 -1.93 14.38 18.75
N GLU A 119 -2.39 14.53 19.99
CA GLU A 119 -2.10 13.59 21.08
C GLU A 119 -2.73 12.22 20.85
N ARG A 120 -4.00 12.19 20.42
CA ARG A 120 -4.70 10.94 20.09
C ARG A 120 -4.06 10.24 18.91
N ILE A 121 -3.65 11.00 17.89
CA ILE A 121 -2.91 10.47 16.73
C ILE A 121 -1.59 9.87 17.18
N ALA A 122 -0.78 10.60 17.95
CA ALA A 122 0.49 10.09 18.45
C ALA A 122 0.31 8.83 19.30
N ARG A 123 -0.74 8.76 20.13
CA ARG A 123 -1.06 7.56 20.91
C ARG A 123 -1.47 6.37 20.03
N PHE A 124 -2.28 6.61 19.01
CA PHE A 124 -2.68 5.60 18.02
C PHE A 124 -1.46 5.04 17.28
N LEU A 125 -0.56 5.92 16.80
CA LEU A 125 0.62 5.50 16.04
C LEU A 125 1.55 4.55 16.81
N ARG A 126 1.60 4.65 18.15
CA ARG A 126 2.43 3.76 19.00
C ARG A 126 1.96 2.31 19.03
N THR A 127 0.69 2.05 18.71
CA THR A 127 0.11 0.69 18.76
C THR A 127 -0.39 0.21 17.40
N ALA A 128 -0.46 1.12 16.42
CA ALA A 128 -0.95 0.82 15.10
C ALA A 128 0.04 -0.01 14.27
N ARG A 129 -0.51 -0.64 13.23
CA ARG A 129 0.22 -1.49 12.30
C ARG A 129 -0.12 -1.11 10.87
N ILE A 130 0.86 -1.23 9.98
CA ILE A 130 0.68 -1.09 8.53
C ILE A 130 1.11 -2.40 7.88
N ALA A 131 0.24 -2.98 7.05
CA ALA A 131 0.45 -4.31 6.44
C ALA A 131 0.87 -5.38 7.47
N GLY A 132 0.28 -5.35 8.67
CA GLY A 132 0.60 -6.27 9.76
C GLY A 132 1.90 -5.98 10.52
N GLY A 133 2.78 -5.10 10.01
CA GLY A 133 4.01 -4.68 10.66
C GLY A 133 3.78 -3.60 11.71
N CYS A 134 4.57 -3.61 12.79
CA CYS A 134 4.46 -2.64 13.88
C CYS A 134 5.13 -1.32 13.51
N ILE A 135 4.48 -0.20 13.81
CA ILE A 135 5.13 1.13 13.77
C ILE A 135 6.01 1.24 15.02
N ASP A 136 7.33 1.37 14.83
CA ASP A 136 8.29 1.43 15.93
C ASP A 136 8.97 2.79 16.12
N GLY A 137 8.71 3.71 15.19
CA GLY A 137 9.15 5.10 15.27
C GLY A 137 8.39 5.95 14.25
N PHE A 138 8.27 7.24 14.55
CA PHE A 138 7.67 8.23 13.67
C PHE A 138 8.19 9.62 14.04
N GLY A 139 8.24 10.53 13.07
CA GLY A 139 8.53 11.94 13.32
C GLY A 139 7.30 12.68 13.87
N GLU A 140 7.47 13.93 14.28
CA GLU A 140 6.38 14.73 14.84
C GLU A 140 5.27 14.98 13.80
N PRO A 141 4.01 14.59 14.06
CA PRO A 141 2.91 14.86 13.15
C PRO A 141 2.68 16.36 12.97
N ASP A 142 2.61 16.79 11.70
CA ASP A 142 2.38 18.19 11.34
C ASP A 142 1.03 18.34 10.64
N SER A 143 0.42 19.51 10.75
CA SER A 143 -0.90 19.76 10.16
C SER A 143 -1.11 21.23 9.82
N ALA A 144 -1.69 21.50 8.66
CA ALA A 144 -2.08 22.83 8.24
C ALA A 144 -3.33 22.78 7.34
N ASP A 145 -4.08 23.88 7.27
CA ASP A 145 -5.26 23.98 6.41
C ASP A 145 -4.88 24.15 4.93
N GLU A 146 -3.70 24.71 4.67
CA GLU A 146 -3.13 24.86 3.33
C GLU A 146 -1.96 23.88 3.14
N LEU A 147 -1.92 23.24 1.98
CA LEU A 147 -0.89 22.24 1.66
C LEU A 147 0.51 22.86 1.64
N ASP A 148 0.65 24.08 1.13
CA ASP A 148 1.93 24.78 0.98
C ASP A 148 2.57 25.14 2.33
N ALA A 149 1.77 25.16 3.41
CA ALA A 149 2.27 25.34 4.77
C ALA A 149 2.90 24.06 5.36
N ILE A 150 2.67 22.90 4.74
CA ILE A 150 3.29 21.63 5.16
C ILE A 150 4.59 21.41 4.39
N ARG A 151 5.69 21.32 5.12
CA ARG A 151 6.98 20.95 4.52
C ARG A 151 7.00 19.44 4.22
N LEU A 152 6.71 19.09 2.97
CA LEU A 152 6.79 17.69 2.52
C LEU A 152 8.24 17.19 2.53
N PRO A 153 8.50 15.99 3.09
CA PRO A 153 9.82 15.39 3.01
C PRO A 153 10.15 14.94 1.58
N LYS A 154 11.44 14.69 1.31
CA LYS A 154 11.89 14.09 0.04
C LYS A 154 11.67 12.58 0.07
N GLY A 155 11.41 11.98 -1.08
CA GLY A 155 11.24 10.53 -1.20
C GLY A 155 10.69 10.17 -2.58
N PHE A 156 9.96 9.06 -2.64
CA PHE A 156 9.29 8.57 -3.84
C PHE A 156 7.79 8.54 -3.63
N TRP A 157 7.05 9.27 -4.44
CA TRP A 157 5.61 9.11 -4.53
C TRP A 157 5.26 7.74 -5.07
N ILE A 158 4.24 7.10 -4.51
CA ILE A 158 3.62 5.93 -5.11
C ILE A 158 2.50 6.40 -6.03
N VAL A 159 2.70 6.22 -7.33
CA VAL A 159 1.83 6.71 -8.41
C VAL A 159 1.14 5.54 -9.10
N GLU A 160 -0.15 5.66 -9.40
CA GLU A 160 -0.90 4.69 -10.20
C GLU A 160 -0.49 4.80 -11.67
N ARG A 161 -0.19 3.66 -12.32
CA ARG A 161 0.20 3.59 -13.73
C ARG A 161 -0.73 2.72 -14.56
N SER A 162 -2.04 2.85 -14.34
CA SER A 162 -3.06 2.17 -15.15
C SER A 162 -2.99 2.57 -16.63
N ASP A 163 -2.40 3.73 -16.95
CA ASP A 163 -2.14 4.19 -18.31
C ASP A 163 -1.23 3.22 -19.10
N LEU A 164 -0.24 2.62 -18.45
CA LEU A 164 0.66 1.64 -19.09
C LEU A 164 -0.02 0.28 -19.31
N MET A 165 -1.12 0.02 -18.61
CA MET A 165 -1.86 -1.22 -18.71
C MET A 165 -2.82 -1.26 -19.91
N ALA A 166 -3.08 -0.11 -20.54
CA ALA A 166 -3.96 0.02 -21.71
C ALA A 166 -3.27 -0.36 -23.05
N LEU A 167 -2.09 -0.97 -22.98
CA LEU A 167 -1.29 -1.34 -24.16
C LEU A 167 -1.71 -2.67 -24.80
N ASP A 168 -2.50 -3.47 -24.08
CA ASP A 168 -3.00 -4.77 -24.53
C ASP A 168 -4.45 -4.96 -24.04
N ASP A 169 -5.25 -5.74 -24.77
CA ASP A 169 -6.61 -6.10 -24.36
C ASP A 169 -6.59 -7.10 -23.20
N ASN A 170 -5.49 -7.85 -23.03
CA ASN A 170 -5.28 -8.76 -21.91
C ASN A 170 -4.52 -8.07 -20.76
N PRO A 171 -5.18 -7.79 -19.62
CA PRO A 171 -4.57 -7.05 -18.52
C PRO A 171 -3.42 -7.80 -17.83
N VAL A 172 -3.44 -9.14 -17.83
CA VAL A 172 -2.35 -9.94 -17.24
C VAL A 172 -1.11 -9.85 -18.11
N GLU A 173 -1.30 -9.96 -19.42
CA GLU A 173 -0.20 -9.86 -20.38
C GLU A 173 0.39 -8.44 -20.40
N ALA A 174 -0.46 -7.41 -20.39
CA ALA A 174 -0.02 -6.03 -20.22
C ALA A 174 0.85 -5.85 -18.95
N LEU A 175 0.44 -6.46 -17.82
CA LEU A 175 1.17 -6.37 -16.56
C LEU A 175 2.57 -6.97 -16.69
N VAL A 176 2.65 -8.19 -17.23
CA VAL A 176 3.91 -8.93 -17.39
C VAL A 176 4.83 -8.20 -18.36
N GLN A 177 4.31 -7.73 -19.50
CA GLN A 177 5.07 -6.99 -20.49
C GLN A 177 5.62 -5.69 -19.90
N VAL A 178 4.81 -4.93 -19.17
CA VAL A 178 5.23 -3.63 -18.61
C VAL A 178 6.27 -3.79 -17.50
N ILE A 179 6.08 -4.74 -16.58
CA ILE A 179 7.05 -5.02 -15.51
C ILE A 179 8.35 -5.62 -16.06
N GLY A 180 8.25 -6.41 -17.14
CA GLY A 180 9.41 -7.03 -17.79
C GLY A 180 10.24 -6.08 -18.66
N ARG A 181 9.85 -4.81 -18.83
CA ARG A 181 10.61 -3.86 -19.66
C ARG A 181 11.98 -3.58 -19.05
N ALA A 182 12.99 -3.67 -19.90
CA ALA A 182 14.31 -3.14 -19.55
C ALA A 182 14.18 -1.63 -19.24
N PRO A 183 14.79 -1.14 -18.16
CA PRO A 183 14.72 0.26 -17.80
C PRO A 183 15.30 1.10 -18.94
N ARG A 184 14.48 1.95 -19.55
CA ARG A 184 14.95 2.91 -20.55
C ARG A 184 15.77 3.98 -19.85
N ARG A 185 16.89 4.38 -20.47
CA ARG A 185 17.69 5.51 -19.98
C ARG A 185 16.81 6.77 -20.00
N HIS A 186 16.40 7.23 -18.82
CA HIS A 186 15.63 8.45 -18.69
C HIS A 186 16.55 9.63 -19.02
N VAL A 187 16.35 10.23 -20.20
CA VAL A 187 17.00 11.50 -20.55
C VAL A 187 16.07 12.59 -20.04
N ARG A 188 16.46 13.26 -18.95
CA ARG A 188 15.71 14.42 -18.45
C ARG A 188 15.81 15.53 -19.51
N PRO A 189 14.70 15.93 -20.15
CA PRO A 189 14.72 17.06 -21.07
C PRO A 189 15.18 18.33 -20.34
N PRO A 190 15.80 19.29 -21.04
CA PRO A 190 16.15 20.57 -20.44
C PRO A 190 14.94 21.21 -19.73
N GLU A 191 15.18 21.81 -18.57
CA GLU A 191 14.13 22.43 -17.75
C GLU A 191 13.56 23.64 -18.50
N ASP A 192 12.44 23.45 -19.19
CA ASP A 192 11.58 24.54 -19.63
C ASP A 192 10.57 24.83 -18.50
N PRO A 193 10.63 26.01 -17.85
CA PRO A 193 9.76 26.36 -16.73
C PRO A 193 8.27 26.49 -17.11
N ASP A 194 7.94 26.63 -18.39
CA ASP A 194 6.56 26.75 -18.90
C ASP A 194 6.04 25.45 -19.56
N ALA A 195 6.88 24.42 -19.70
CA ALA A 195 6.43 23.16 -20.27
C ALA A 195 5.57 22.36 -19.28
N SER A 196 4.39 21.93 -19.76
CA SER A 196 3.53 20.92 -19.13
C SER A 196 4.37 19.76 -18.58
N PRO A 197 4.05 19.18 -17.42
CA PRO A 197 4.99 18.36 -16.69
C PRO A 197 5.50 17.19 -17.54
N LEU A 198 6.82 17.13 -17.72
CA LEU A 198 7.56 16.16 -18.54
C LEU A 198 7.10 14.72 -18.28
N PRO A 199 6.95 13.83 -19.29
CA PRO A 199 6.53 12.45 -19.08
C PRO A 199 7.26 11.77 -17.92
N LEU A 200 6.52 11.02 -17.09
CA LEU A 200 7.13 10.30 -15.99
C LEU A 200 8.10 9.24 -16.53
N PRO A 201 9.20 8.94 -15.80
CA PRO A 201 10.03 7.80 -16.15
C PRO A 201 9.19 6.52 -16.22
N GLU A 202 9.66 5.51 -16.95
CA GLU A 202 9.10 4.15 -16.92
C GLU A 202 10.07 3.21 -16.19
N SER A 203 10.43 3.58 -14.96
CA SER A 203 11.31 2.81 -14.08
C SER A 203 10.67 2.62 -12.71
N TRP A 204 11.12 1.58 -12.00
CA TRP A 204 10.65 1.23 -10.66
C TRP A 204 9.13 1.04 -10.60
N LEU A 205 8.65 0.15 -11.46
CA LEU A 205 7.27 -0.31 -11.49
C LEU A 205 7.09 -1.50 -10.55
N ALA A 206 5.91 -1.62 -9.95
CA ALA A 206 5.54 -2.75 -9.11
C ALA A 206 4.07 -3.10 -9.30
N ALA A 207 3.75 -4.39 -9.35
CA ALA A 207 2.39 -4.88 -9.19
C ALA A 207 2.05 -4.91 -7.70
N THR A 208 0.91 -4.35 -7.30
CA THR A 208 0.39 -4.45 -5.93
C THR A 208 -1.12 -4.62 -5.92
N VAL A 209 -1.68 -5.04 -4.78
CA VAL A 209 -3.13 -5.18 -4.63
C VAL A 209 -3.75 -3.79 -4.55
N LEU A 210 -4.58 -3.46 -5.54
CA LEU A 210 -5.34 -2.21 -5.60
C LEU A 210 -6.85 -2.43 -5.43
N GLY A 211 -7.31 -3.66 -5.25
CA GLY A 211 -8.73 -3.92 -5.02
C GLY A 211 -9.04 -5.35 -4.69
N TYR A 212 -10.33 -5.61 -4.54
CA TYR A 212 -10.92 -6.93 -4.36
C TYR A 212 -12.21 -7.02 -5.17
N ALA A 213 -12.37 -8.10 -5.92
CA ALA A 213 -13.61 -8.46 -6.60
C ALA A 213 -14.28 -9.62 -5.86
N MET A 214 -15.57 -9.49 -5.60
CA MET A 214 -16.29 -10.43 -4.76
C MET A 214 -16.68 -11.64 -5.62
N THR A 215 -16.35 -12.83 -5.16
CA THR A 215 -16.67 -14.09 -5.85
C THR A 215 -17.97 -14.71 -5.36
N THR A 216 -18.58 -14.10 -4.33
CA THR A 216 -19.87 -14.50 -3.78
C THR A 216 -20.70 -13.27 -3.41
N PRO A 217 -22.04 -13.39 -3.40
CA PRO A 217 -22.89 -12.31 -2.92
C PRO A 217 -22.65 -11.98 -1.45
N PHE A 218 -22.96 -10.74 -1.08
CA PHE A 218 -23.02 -10.30 0.30
C PHE A 218 -24.12 -11.05 1.06
N ALA A 219 -23.73 -11.74 2.13
CA ALA A 219 -24.66 -12.48 2.98
C ALA A 219 -24.13 -12.55 4.41
N MET A 220 -25.05 -12.65 5.38
CA MET A 220 -24.71 -12.98 6.76
C MET A 220 -24.14 -14.41 6.80
N ARG A 221 -22.96 -14.56 7.40
CA ARG A 221 -22.30 -15.86 7.57
C ARG A 221 -21.80 -15.98 9.01
N ASP A 222 -21.78 -17.20 9.51
CA ASP A 222 -21.22 -17.50 10.83
C ASP A 222 -19.70 -17.48 10.81
N GLY A 223 -19.09 -17.21 11.97
CA GLY A 223 -17.63 -17.17 12.12
C GLY A 223 -16.94 -15.95 11.47
N VAL A 224 -17.69 -15.00 10.93
CA VAL A 224 -17.14 -13.75 10.38
C VAL A 224 -16.60 -12.89 11.52
N ARG A 225 -15.42 -12.30 11.31
CA ARG A 225 -14.79 -11.40 12.29
C ARG A 225 -15.72 -10.22 12.58
N GLN A 226 -16.10 -10.05 13.85
CA GLN A 226 -16.97 -8.97 14.26
C GLN A 226 -16.28 -7.60 14.14
N THR A 227 -17.08 -6.58 13.88
CA THR A 227 -16.64 -5.19 13.90
C THR A 227 -16.58 -4.69 15.36
N ASP A 228 -15.87 -3.58 15.59
CA ASP A 228 -15.72 -2.97 16.92
C ASP A 228 -17.07 -2.45 17.51
N HIS A 229 -18.20 -2.63 16.83
CA HIS A 229 -19.53 -2.16 17.24
C HIS A 229 -20.21 -3.05 18.30
N GLY A 230 -19.51 -4.05 18.82
CA GLY A 230 -19.98 -4.91 19.92
C GLY A 230 -21.06 -5.92 19.50
N PRO A 231 -21.51 -6.78 20.44
CA PRO A 231 -22.43 -7.88 20.14
C PRO A 231 -23.80 -7.42 19.63
N SER A 232 -24.16 -6.16 19.86
CA SER A 232 -25.45 -5.56 19.53
C SER A 232 -25.60 -5.15 18.06
N ALA A 233 -24.51 -5.12 17.28
CA ALA A 233 -24.51 -4.61 15.91
C ALA A 233 -24.85 -5.66 14.84
N GLY A 234 -25.07 -6.93 15.25
CA GLY A 234 -25.27 -8.05 14.34
C GLY A 234 -23.99 -8.46 13.61
N ASN A 235 -24.03 -9.61 12.91
CA ASN A 235 -22.91 -10.04 12.07
C ASN A 235 -22.85 -9.13 10.82
N PRO A 236 -21.67 -8.59 10.47
CA PRO A 236 -21.54 -7.81 9.24
C PRO A 236 -21.82 -8.71 8.02
N LEU A 237 -22.33 -8.11 6.95
CA LEU A 237 -22.41 -8.80 5.66
C LEU A 237 -20.99 -9.18 5.22
N HIS A 238 -20.84 -10.40 4.74
CA HIS A 238 -19.58 -10.95 4.27
C HIS A 238 -19.68 -11.29 2.79
N ALA A 239 -18.55 -11.31 2.09
CA ALA A 239 -18.40 -11.90 0.76
C ALA A 239 -16.97 -12.43 0.66
N PHE A 240 -16.81 -13.61 0.07
CA PHE A 240 -15.49 -14.06 -0.39
C PHE A 240 -15.07 -13.20 -1.60
N CYS A 241 -13.78 -12.96 -1.73
CA CYS A 241 -13.23 -12.11 -2.78
C CYS A 241 -11.87 -12.60 -3.25
N GLU A 242 -11.47 -12.14 -4.43
CA GLU A 242 -10.15 -12.31 -5.01
C GLU A 242 -9.46 -10.94 -5.13
N PRO A 243 -8.13 -10.86 -4.93
CA PRO A 243 -7.39 -9.62 -5.03
C PRO A 243 -7.25 -9.18 -6.49
N LEU A 244 -7.46 -7.89 -6.73
CA LEU A 244 -7.17 -7.23 -8.01
C LEU A 244 -5.79 -6.58 -7.95
N LEU A 245 -4.90 -7.02 -8.83
CA LEU A 245 -3.58 -6.42 -9.00
C LEU A 245 -3.68 -5.18 -9.90
N GLY A 246 -2.96 -4.14 -9.53
CA GLY A 246 -2.73 -2.99 -10.37
C GLY A 246 -1.27 -2.57 -10.36
N LEU A 247 -0.95 -1.66 -11.29
CA LEU A 247 0.42 -1.20 -11.51
C LEU A 247 0.65 0.12 -10.79
N VAL A 248 1.73 0.17 -10.01
CA VAL A 248 2.21 1.39 -9.37
C VAL A 248 3.66 1.67 -9.71
N GLN A 249 4.06 2.91 -9.49
CA GLN A 249 5.40 3.39 -9.73
C GLN A 249 5.93 4.18 -8.53
N TYR A 250 7.22 4.00 -8.24
CA TYR A 250 7.97 4.88 -7.35
C TYR A 250 8.56 6.04 -8.16
N VAL A 251 8.05 7.25 -7.96
CA VAL A 251 8.51 8.45 -8.68
C VAL A 251 9.15 9.41 -7.69
N SER A 252 10.39 9.83 -7.93
CA SER A 252 11.06 10.77 -7.04
C SER A 252 10.26 12.08 -6.94
N THR A 253 10.27 12.74 -5.78
CA THR A 253 9.58 14.04 -5.63
C THR A 253 10.07 15.08 -6.65
N GLY A 254 11.32 14.97 -7.12
CA GLY A 254 11.87 15.84 -8.16
C GLY A 254 11.30 15.55 -9.55
N ASP A 255 11.27 14.29 -9.97
CA ASP A 255 10.73 13.89 -11.28
C ASP A 255 9.20 14.05 -11.35
N TYR A 256 8.53 13.90 -10.20
CA TYR A 256 7.09 14.13 -10.10
C TYR A 256 6.74 15.61 -10.38
N GLY A 257 7.62 16.54 -9.99
CA GLY A 257 7.52 17.95 -10.33
C GLY A 257 6.26 18.63 -9.77
N ARG A 258 5.70 19.58 -10.54
CA ARG A 258 4.54 20.42 -10.15
C ARG A 258 3.18 19.74 -10.38
N ARG A 259 3.14 18.41 -10.44
CA ARG A 259 1.87 17.68 -10.59
C ARG A 259 1.04 17.77 -9.30
N PRO A 260 -0.30 17.65 -9.40
CA PRO A 260 -1.15 17.49 -8.22
C PRO A 260 -0.68 16.32 -7.36
N ILE A 261 -0.81 16.45 -6.04
CA ILE A 261 -0.42 15.37 -5.12
C ILE A 261 -1.14 14.05 -5.49
N PRO A 262 -0.43 12.91 -5.54
CA PRO A 262 -0.98 11.62 -5.95
C PRO A 262 -1.78 10.98 -4.81
N PHE A 263 -2.93 11.58 -4.48
CA PHE A 263 -3.81 11.09 -3.43
C PHE A 263 -4.54 9.83 -3.87
N TRP A 264 -4.51 8.82 -2.99
CA TRP A 264 -5.26 7.58 -3.08
C TRP A 264 -6.54 7.66 -2.26
N GLU A 265 -7.62 7.12 -2.81
CA GLU A 265 -8.93 7.00 -2.18
C GLU A 265 -9.50 5.61 -2.45
N HIS A 266 -10.38 5.16 -1.54
CA HIS A 266 -11.13 3.92 -1.74
C HIS A 266 -12.50 4.22 -2.34
N THR A 267 -12.99 3.33 -3.19
CA THR A 267 -14.32 3.44 -3.80
C THR A 267 -14.85 2.07 -4.20
N TRP A 268 -16.15 1.99 -4.45
CA TRP A 268 -16.80 0.86 -5.09
C TRP A 268 -16.99 1.18 -6.57
N LEU A 269 -16.40 0.38 -7.46
CA LEU A 269 -16.61 0.54 -8.91
C LEU A 269 -17.95 -0.03 -9.35
N GLN A 270 -18.35 -1.11 -8.68
CA GLN A 270 -19.60 -1.85 -8.82
C GLN A 270 -20.00 -2.33 -7.43
N ASP A 271 -21.20 -2.89 -7.28
CA ASP A 271 -21.70 -3.38 -5.99
C ASP A 271 -20.84 -4.51 -5.40
N ASP A 272 -20.00 -5.15 -6.23
CA ASP A 272 -19.17 -6.31 -5.92
C ASP A 272 -17.67 -6.08 -6.17
N VAL A 273 -17.25 -4.84 -6.46
CA VAL A 273 -15.83 -4.50 -6.74
C VAL A 273 -15.37 -3.30 -5.92
N PHE A 274 -14.53 -3.56 -4.91
CA PHE A 274 -13.92 -2.55 -4.06
C PHE A 274 -12.48 -2.26 -4.50
N VAL A 275 -12.12 -0.99 -4.69
CA VAL A 275 -10.78 -0.61 -5.13
C VAL A 275 -10.21 0.57 -4.34
N VAL A 276 -8.89 0.70 -4.37
CA VAL A 276 -8.14 1.91 -4.06
C VAL A 276 -7.51 2.43 -5.34
N ARG A 277 -7.73 3.71 -5.65
CA ARG A 277 -7.26 4.34 -6.88
C ARG A 277 -6.85 5.78 -6.61
N GLN A 278 -6.10 6.39 -7.52
CA GLN A 278 -5.80 7.81 -7.45
C GLN A 278 -6.95 8.63 -8.00
N SER A 279 -7.29 9.75 -7.34
CA SER A 279 -8.37 10.64 -7.81
C SER A 279 -8.05 11.22 -9.19
N ASN A 280 -6.76 11.49 -9.46
CA ASN A 280 -6.22 11.97 -10.72
C ASN A 280 -5.02 11.09 -11.14
N PRO A 281 -5.26 9.91 -11.74
CA PRO A 281 -4.16 9.07 -12.19
C PRO A 281 -3.34 9.79 -13.25
N CYS A 282 -2.01 9.58 -13.25
CA CYS A 282 -1.16 10.15 -14.28
C CYS A 282 -1.57 9.61 -15.63
N LYS A 283 -2.02 10.49 -16.53
CA LYS A 283 -2.22 10.14 -17.93
C LYS A 283 -0.84 10.12 -18.58
N GLY A 284 -0.40 8.95 -19.05
CA GLY A 284 0.72 8.87 -19.96
C GLY A 284 0.43 9.74 -21.17
N VAL A 285 1.38 10.58 -21.57
CA VAL A 285 1.39 11.11 -22.93
C VAL A 285 1.69 9.91 -23.80
N ALA A 286 0.67 9.39 -24.51
CA ALA A 286 0.89 8.36 -25.50
C ALA A 286 1.97 8.86 -26.48
N PRO A 287 2.94 8.01 -26.86
CA PRO A 287 3.95 8.39 -27.85
C PRO A 287 3.31 8.79 -29.19
#